data_AF-A0A5M9ZP81-F1
#
_entry.id   AF-A0A5M9ZP81-F1
#
_cell.length_a   1.000
_cell.length_b   1.000
_cell.length_c   1.000
_cell.angle_alpha   90.00
_cell.angle_beta   90.00
_cell.angle_gamma   90.00
#
_symmetry.space_group_name_H-M   'P 1'
#
loop_
_entity.id
_entity.type
_entity.pdbx_description
1 polymer ?
#
loop_
_entity_poly.entity_id
_entity_poly.type
_entity_poly.pdbx_seq_one_letter_code
_entity_poly.pdbx_strand_id
1 'polypeptide(L)'
;MGARLTYMDVAKGIGILAVVIGHVVIDYGGGRTPFVLALYTFHLPLFFIVSGYFFTYRPGFKAFLAKKCRAYLIPYAFAAALITVFEIMAQSVLGDRPVTESASYMLLGFVMQRRFTTLWFLAALLLGELMFWLLFRFVKSMPGICVASLVIGLAGVCYSEFVRVPIPWNLDAACVVVLYLAIGAMLKRHDAIAMLERHRWRNVCILTAVSVVCTLINLAMNGEPYEMFASQYGVFPLTIVAACAGSFAVILLSSGLRGLISDGLSWLGRNTMVFFMLHKSIAMPIMAKALQATHLDVAITSISGNIGLAFVIFLGVMIICCAIRWCIFAVHLGVLLGRTNWVQKKPVFRV
;
A
#
# COMPACT_ATOMS: atom_id res chain seq x y z
N MET A 1 -13.82 18.26 12.15
CA MET A 1 -13.01 17.01 12.16
C MET A 1 -13.49 15.94 11.18
N GLY A 2 -14.81 15.76 10.97
CA GLY A 2 -15.36 14.73 10.06
C GLY A 2 -14.88 14.84 8.60
N ALA A 3 -14.96 16.03 7.98
CA ALA A 3 -14.55 16.23 6.58
C ALA A 3 -13.06 15.93 6.32
N ARG A 4 -12.16 16.18 7.30
CA ARG A 4 -10.73 15.87 7.19
C ARG A 4 -10.44 14.37 7.18
N LEU A 5 -11.21 13.59 7.93
CA LEU A 5 -11.11 12.14 7.93
C LEU A 5 -11.61 11.56 6.59
N THR A 6 -12.68 12.14 6.04
CA THR A 6 -13.29 11.66 4.80
C THR A 6 -12.33 11.74 3.61
N TYR A 7 -11.64 12.87 3.38
CA TYR A 7 -10.76 12.97 2.21
C TYR A 7 -9.46 12.15 2.35
N MET A 8 -8.99 11.88 3.57
CA MET A 8 -7.85 10.97 3.79
C MET A 8 -8.25 9.53 3.49
N ASP A 9 -9.51 9.15 3.77
CA ASP A 9 -10.06 7.88 3.30
C ASP A 9 -10.15 7.87 1.76
N VAL A 10 -10.63 8.94 1.12
CA VAL A 10 -10.64 9.03 -0.36
C VAL A 10 -9.24 8.87 -0.95
N ALA A 11 -8.23 9.53 -0.38
CA ALA A 11 -6.84 9.43 -0.84
C ALA A 11 -6.31 8.00 -0.74
N LYS A 12 -6.55 7.32 0.38
CA LYS A 12 -6.23 5.88 0.52
C LYS A 12 -6.99 5.02 -0.50
N GLY A 13 -8.23 5.37 -0.82
CA GLY A 13 -9.02 4.73 -1.86
C GLY A 13 -8.35 4.84 -3.24
N ILE A 14 -7.90 6.03 -3.62
CA ILE A 14 -7.13 6.24 -4.85
C ILE A 14 -5.81 5.45 -4.80
N GLY A 15 -5.11 5.48 -3.66
CA GLY A 15 -3.86 4.74 -3.47
C GLY A 15 -4.00 3.24 -3.68
N ILE A 16 -5.08 2.62 -3.18
CA ILE A 16 -5.27 1.17 -3.34
C ILE A 16 -5.73 0.80 -4.75
N LEU A 17 -6.48 1.67 -5.44
CA LEU A 17 -6.71 1.51 -6.87
C LEU A 17 -5.39 1.54 -7.64
N ALA A 18 -4.50 2.49 -7.33
CA ALA A 18 -3.19 2.59 -7.97
C ALA A 18 -2.33 1.31 -7.75
N VAL A 19 -2.37 0.72 -6.56
CA VAL A 19 -1.70 -0.58 -6.27
C VAL A 19 -2.25 -1.69 -7.17
N VAL A 20 -3.56 -1.87 -7.20
CA VAL A 20 -4.19 -2.99 -7.95
C VAL A 20 -4.00 -2.79 -9.45
N ILE A 21 -4.26 -1.59 -9.97
CA ILE A 21 -4.04 -1.25 -11.39
C ILE A 21 -2.58 -1.47 -11.76
N GLY A 22 -1.65 -1.00 -10.92
CA GLY A 22 -0.22 -1.13 -11.17
C GLY A 22 0.23 -2.58 -11.35
N HIS A 23 -0.20 -3.49 -10.48
CA HIS A 23 0.12 -4.92 -10.62
C HIS A 23 -0.57 -5.57 -11.81
N VAL A 24 -1.87 -5.31 -12.01
CA VAL A 24 -2.62 -5.93 -13.11
C VAL A 24 -2.09 -5.50 -14.48
N VAL A 25 -1.73 -4.23 -14.65
CA VAL A 25 -1.19 -3.74 -15.93
C VAL A 25 0.22 -4.28 -16.19
N ILE A 26 1.06 -4.43 -15.16
CA ILE A 26 2.39 -5.06 -15.33
C ILE A 26 2.23 -6.51 -15.76
N ASP A 27 1.36 -7.28 -15.07
CA ASP A 27 1.27 -8.72 -15.26
C ASP A 27 0.46 -9.09 -16.53
N TYR A 28 -0.51 -8.26 -16.95
CA TYR A 28 -1.46 -8.59 -18.04
C TYR A 28 -1.68 -7.49 -19.09
N GLY A 29 -1.24 -6.26 -18.85
CA GLY A 29 -1.66 -5.07 -19.62
C GLY A 29 -0.63 -4.46 -20.56
N GLY A 30 0.59 -5.02 -20.63
CA GLY A 30 1.67 -4.48 -21.46
C GLY A 30 2.93 -4.08 -20.67
N GLY A 31 3.04 -4.47 -19.41
CA GLY A 31 4.28 -4.33 -18.63
C GLY A 31 4.47 -2.96 -17.98
N ARG A 32 5.73 -2.59 -17.73
CA ARG A 32 6.13 -1.37 -17.01
C ARG A 32 6.07 -0.12 -17.91
N THR A 33 4.87 0.34 -18.23
CA THR A 33 4.67 1.60 -18.97
C THR A 33 4.92 2.83 -18.09
N PRO A 34 5.24 4.02 -18.66
CA PRO A 34 5.44 5.25 -17.87
C PRO A 34 4.26 5.59 -16.95
N PHE A 35 3.03 5.26 -17.38
CA PHE A 35 1.84 5.40 -16.55
C PHE A 35 1.93 4.54 -15.28
N VAL A 36 2.29 3.27 -15.41
CA VAL A 36 2.44 2.39 -14.24
C VAL A 36 3.59 2.85 -13.35
N LEU A 37 4.71 3.27 -13.93
CA LEU A 37 5.83 3.79 -13.15
C LEU A 37 5.42 4.99 -12.30
N ALA A 38 4.63 5.91 -12.87
CA ALA A 38 4.08 7.04 -12.12
C ALA A 38 3.18 6.61 -10.95
N LEU A 39 2.38 5.53 -11.12
CA LEU A 39 1.60 4.96 -10.01
C LEU A 39 2.54 4.41 -8.91
N TYR A 40 3.60 3.70 -9.29
CA TYR A 40 4.60 3.12 -8.36
C TYR A 40 5.36 4.17 -7.55
N THR A 41 5.56 5.36 -8.11
CA THR A 41 6.21 6.48 -7.43
C THR A 41 5.53 6.87 -6.11
N PHE A 42 4.19 6.96 -6.09
CA PHE A 42 3.49 7.56 -4.94
C PHE A 42 2.59 6.59 -4.17
N HIS A 43 2.15 5.47 -4.75
CA HIS A 43 1.05 4.72 -4.15
C HIS A 43 1.37 4.20 -2.74
N LEU A 44 2.57 3.64 -2.47
CA LEU A 44 2.97 3.22 -1.10
C LEU A 44 3.39 4.40 -0.21
N PRO A 45 4.23 5.34 -0.67
CA PRO A 45 4.54 6.56 0.08
C PRO A 45 3.31 7.28 0.63
N LEU A 46 2.22 7.34 -0.15
CA LEU A 46 0.96 7.91 0.27
C LEU A 46 0.43 7.27 1.56
N PHE A 47 0.42 5.93 1.66
CA PHE A 47 -0.07 5.26 2.87
C PHE A 47 0.85 5.49 4.07
N PHE A 48 2.16 5.50 3.86
CA PHE A 48 3.13 5.80 4.93
C PHE A 48 2.96 7.24 5.43
N ILE A 49 2.84 8.22 4.53
CA ILE A 49 2.58 9.63 4.87
C ILE A 49 1.25 9.77 5.62
N VAL A 50 0.18 9.11 5.17
CA VAL A 50 -1.11 9.12 5.87
C VAL A 50 -1.00 8.49 7.26
N SER A 51 -0.23 7.40 7.42
CA SER A 51 0.01 6.81 8.74
C SER A 51 0.77 7.76 9.67
N GLY A 52 1.80 8.45 9.16
CA GLY A 52 2.54 9.48 9.88
C GLY A 52 1.68 10.67 10.28
N TYR A 53 0.78 11.11 9.40
CA TYR A 53 -0.19 12.18 9.68
C TYR A 53 -1.10 11.82 10.85
N PHE A 54 -1.60 10.58 10.92
CA PHE A 54 -2.43 10.12 12.04
C PHE A 54 -1.64 9.58 13.24
N PHE A 55 -0.32 9.53 13.15
CA PHE A 55 0.52 9.09 14.26
C PHE A 55 0.31 9.98 15.49
N THR A 56 0.27 9.36 16.66
CA THR A 56 0.15 10.05 17.94
C THR A 56 0.98 9.30 18.96
N TYR A 57 2.00 9.97 19.48
CA TYR A 57 2.86 9.41 20.52
C TYR A 57 2.10 9.26 21.84
N ARG A 58 2.24 8.08 22.47
CA ARG A 58 1.77 7.80 23.82
C ARG A 58 2.89 7.06 24.58
N PRO A 59 3.27 7.47 25.81
CA PRO A 59 4.42 6.90 26.51
C PRO A 59 4.37 5.39 26.83
N GLY A 60 3.18 4.79 26.86
CA GLY A 60 3.03 3.36 27.19
C GLY A 60 3.38 2.44 26.02
N PHE A 61 4.62 1.92 25.99
CA PHE A 61 5.10 1.03 24.90
C PHE A 61 4.24 -0.23 24.76
N LYS A 62 3.92 -0.93 25.85
CA LYS A 62 3.09 -2.16 25.80
C LYS A 62 1.73 -1.90 25.15
N ALA A 63 1.06 -0.81 25.53
CA ALA A 63 -0.23 -0.43 24.96
C ALA A 63 -0.12 0.00 23.49
N PHE A 64 0.95 0.71 23.13
CA PHE A 64 1.27 1.06 21.75
C PHE A 64 1.50 -0.19 20.90
N LEU A 65 2.40 -1.08 21.32
CA LEU A 65 2.72 -2.33 20.64
C LEU A 65 1.48 -3.20 20.48
N ALA A 66 0.69 -3.43 21.53
CA ALA A 66 -0.54 -4.20 21.45
C ALA A 66 -1.55 -3.61 20.43
N LYS A 67 -1.65 -2.28 20.36
CA LYS A 67 -2.49 -1.61 19.35
C LYS A 67 -1.96 -1.84 17.93
N LYS A 68 -0.64 -1.75 17.71
CA LYS A 68 -0.03 -1.96 16.39
C LYS A 68 -0.06 -3.41 15.95
N CYS A 69 0.18 -4.37 16.86
CA CYS A 69 0.02 -5.79 16.60
C CYS A 69 -1.43 -6.12 16.19
N ARG A 70 -2.44 -5.57 16.87
CA ARG A 70 -3.84 -5.74 16.44
C ARG A 70 -4.12 -5.13 15.07
N ALA A 71 -3.53 -3.98 14.76
CA ALA A 71 -3.76 -3.27 13.51
C ALA A 71 -3.07 -3.92 12.30
N TYR A 72 -1.91 -4.57 12.49
CA TYR A 72 -1.08 -5.07 11.38
C TYR A 72 -0.71 -6.55 11.51
N LEU A 73 -0.25 -7.00 12.69
CA LEU A 73 0.24 -8.37 12.86
C LEU A 73 -0.91 -9.41 12.81
N ILE A 74 -2.08 -9.09 13.36
CA ILE A 74 -3.26 -9.96 13.26
C ILE A 74 -3.71 -10.09 11.79
N PRO A 75 -3.94 -8.99 11.04
CA PRO A 75 -4.22 -9.08 9.60
C PRO A 75 -3.14 -9.81 8.80
N TYR A 76 -1.86 -9.56 9.13
CA TYR A 76 -0.74 -10.25 8.53
C TYR A 76 -0.82 -11.76 8.72
N ALA A 77 -0.99 -12.22 9.95
CA ALA A 77 -1.06 -13.66 10.27
C ALA A 77 -2.29 -14.31 9.61
N PHE A 78 -3.43 -13.62 9.63
CA PHE A 78 -4.64 -14.08 8.95
C PHE A 78 -4.44 -14.23 7.43
N ALA A 79 -3.88 -13.21 6.78
CA ALA A 79 -3.61 -13.27 5.35
C ALA A 79 -2.54 -14.31 5.01
N ALA A 80 -1.48 -14.43 5.81
CA ALA A 80 -0.46 -15.45 5.63
C ALA A 80 -1.07 -16.86 5.66
N ALA A 81 -1.95 -17.14 6.63
CA ALA A 81 -2.66 -18.41 6.70
C ALA A 81 -3.56 -18.62 5.46
N LEU A 82 -4.35 -17.62 5.08
CA LEU A 82 -5.26 -17.71 3.93
C LEU A 82 -4.51 -17.94 2.61
N ILE A 83 -3.42 -17.21 2.39
CA ILE A 83 -2.58 -17.35 1.19
C ILE A 83 -1.89 -18.73 1.20
N THR A 84 -1.42 -19.22 2.37
CA THR A 84 -0.81 -20.56 2.48
C THR A 84 -1.82 -21.65 2.13
N VAL A 85 -3.04 -21.57 2.66
CA VAL A 85 -4.11 -22.53 2.33
C VAL A 85 -4.45 -22.47 0.84
N PHE A 86 -4.59 -21.27 0.29
CA PHE A 86 -4.86 -21.08 -1.14
C PHE A 86 -3.75 -21.71 -2.02
N GLU A 87 -2.48 -21.47 -1.68
CA GLU A 87 -1.34 -22.04 -2.41
C GLU A 87 -1.32 -23.57 -2.32
N ILE A 88 -1.53 -24.14 -1.13
CA ILE A 88 -1.60 -25.61 -0.94
C ILE A 88 -2.73 -26.21 -1.79
N MET A 89 -3.91 -25.60 -1.76
CA MET A 89 -5.04 -26.05 -2.57
C MET A 89 -4.71 -25.97 -4.06
N ALA A 90 -4.12 -24.85 -4.53
CA ALA A 90 -3.72 -24.70 -5.91
C ALA A 90 -2.70 -25.77 -6.35
N GLN A 91 -1.71 -26.08 -5.51
CA GLN A 91 -0.70 -27.11 -5.81
C GLN A 91 -1.31 -28.52 -5.78
N SER A 92 -2.27 -28.80 -4.89
CA SER A 92 -2.94 -30.11 -4.83
C SER A 92 -3.79 -30.44 -6.06
N VAL A 93 -4.27 -29.41 -6.78
CA VAL A 93 -5.15 -29.59 -7.96
C VAL A 93 -4.38 -29.40 -9.27
N LEU A 94 -3.42 -28.47 -9.31
CA LEU A 94 -2.78 -28.00 -10.55
C LEU A 94 -1.24 -28.03 -10.50
N GLY A 95 -0.65 -28.47 -9.40
CA GLY A 95 0.78 -28.32 -9.15
C GLY A 95 1.54 -29.63 -9.19
N ASP A 96 2.81 -29.51 -9.57
CA ASP A 96 3.77 -30.63 -9.56
C ASP A 96 4.56 -30.71 -8.24
N ARG A 97 4.37 -29.75 -7.33
CA ARG A 97 5.11 -29.67 -6.07
C ARG A 97 4.38 -30.40 -4.93
N PRO A 98 5.08 -31.19 -4.10
CA PRO A 98 4.50 -31.78 -2.91
C PRO A 98 3.87 -30.71 -2.00
N VAL A 99 2.69 -31.02 -1.44
CA VAL A 99 1.96 -30.12 -0.54
C VAL A 99 2.80 -29.74 0.68
N THR A 100 3.58 -30.68 1.22
CA THR A 100 4.46 -30.47 2.38
C THR A 100 5.57 -29.46 2.08
N GLU A 101 6.19 -29.54 0.90
CA GLU A 101 7.21 -28.60 0.46
C GLU A 101 6.61 -27.19 0.29
N SER A 102 5.48 -27.08 -0.40
CA SER A 102 4.75 -25.81 -0.58
C SER A 102 4.38 -25.18 0.77
N ALA A 103 3.84 -25.95 1.71
CA ALA A 103 3.49 -25.48 3.05
C ALA A 103 4.72 -24.95 3.81
N SER A 104 5.84 -25.70 3.75
CA SER A 104 7.09 -25.31 4.43
C SER A 104 7.69 -24.03 3.84
N TYR A 105 7.67 -23.88 2.50
CA TYR A 105 8.14 -22.69 1.80
C TYR A 105 7.31 -21.46 2.18
N MET A 106 5.99 -21.59 2.19
CA MET A 106 5.09 -20.50 2.56
C MET A 106 5.28 -20.09 4.02
N LEU A 107 5.36 -21.06 4.95
CA LEU A 107 5.58 -20.79 6.36
C LEU A 107 6.92 -20.07 6.58
N LEU A 108 8.01 -20.58 6.03
CA LEU A 108 9.34 -19.96 6.16
C LEU A 108 9.34 -18.55 5.53
N GLY A 109 8.72 -18.41 4.36
CA GLY A 109 8.56 -17.13 3.67
C GLY A 109 7.84 -16.09 4.52
N PHE A 110 6.74 -16.45 5.19
CA PHE A 110 6.02 -15.54 6.08
C PHE A 110 6.70 -15.31 7.43
N VAL A 111 7.48 -16.27 7.95
CA VAL A 111 8.24 -16.07 9.20
C VAL A 111 9.44 -15.14 8.98
N MET A 112 10.17 -15.35 7.88
CA MET A 112 11.34 -14.52 7.53
C MET A 112 10.91 -13.18 6.94
N GLN A 113 9.84 -13.16 6.15
CA GLN A 113 9.23 -11.99 5.52
C GLN A 113 10.26 -11.08 4.84
N ARG A 114 11.11 -11.67 3.99
CA ARG A 114 12.07 -10.95 3.13
C ARG A 114 11.42 -10.67 1.79
N ARG A 115 10.72 -9.53 1.68
CA ARG A 115 9.92 -9.15 0.49
C ARG A 115 9.03 -10.31 0.03
N PHE A 116 8.34 -10.96 0.97
CA PHE A 116 7.53 -12.14 0.68
C PHE A 116 6.05 -11.76 0.56
N THR A 117 5.52 -11.86 -0.65
CA THR A 117 4.16 -11.41 -1.04
C THR A 117 3.91 -9.92 -0.79
N THR A 118 2.70 -9.42 -1.03
CA THR A 118 2.30 -8.03 -0.75
C THR A 118 2.22 -7.70 0.75
N LEU A 119 2.28 -8.71 1.63
CA LEU A 119 2.26 -8.52 3.09
C LEU A 119 3.51 -7.82 3.64
N TRP A 120 4.58 -7.72 2.85
CA TRP A 120 5.78 -6.97 3.19
C TRP A 120 5.48 -5.53 3.66
N PHE A 121 4.46 -4.89 3.08
CA PHE A 121 4.03 -3.54 3.41
C PHE A 121 3.57 -3.43 4.88
N LEU A 122 2.82 -4.42 5.39
CA LEU A 122 2.34 -4.44 6.78
C LEU A 122 3.51 -4.60 7.75
N ALA A 123 4.46 -5.48 7.42
CA ALA A 123 5.67 -5.70 8.22
C ALA A 123 6.54 -4.43 8.29
N ALA A 124 6.81 -3.80 7.14
CA ALA A 124 7.59 -2.57 7.05
C ALA A 124 6.92 -1.40 7.79
N LEU A 125 5.59 -1.26 7.69
CA LEU A 125 4.83 -0.23 8.41
C LEU A 125 4.86 -0.46 9.93
N LEU A 126 4.70 -1.69 10.40
CA LEU A 126 4.77 -2.04 11.82
C LEU A 126 6.14 -1.66 12.39
N LEU A 127 7.23 -2.10 11.74
CA LEU A 127 8.59 -1.78 12.19
C LEU A 127 8.87 -0.28 12.10
N GLY A 128 8.48 0.38 11.01
CA GLY A 128 8.66 1.82 10.83
C GLY A 128 7.96 2.63 11.93
N GLU A 129 6.74 2.26 12.31
CA GLU A 129 6.04 2.95 13.42
C GLU A 129 6.61 2.65 14.80
N LEU A 130 7.20 1.46 15.02
CA LEU A 130 7.94 1.14 16.25
C LEU A 130 9.20 2.01 16.35
N MET A 131 9.97 2.12 15.27
CA MET A 131 11.13 3.00 15.19
C MET A 131 10.72 4.46 15.41
N PHE A 132 9.63 4.91 14.77
CA PHE A 132 9.12 6.27 14.92
C PHE A 132 8.64 6.55 16.35
N TRP A 133 8.05 5.58 17.04
CA TRP A 133 7.73 5.68 18.45
C TRP A 133 8.99 5.87 19.32
N LEU A 134 10.07 5.13 19.04
CA LEU A 134 11.35 5.30 19.73
C LEU A 134 11.94 6.69 19.49
N LEU A 135 11.84 7.23 18.27
CA LEU A 135 12.26 8.60 17.98
C LEU A 135 11.52 9.62 18.85
N PHE A 136 10.20 9.54 18.98
CA PHE A 136 9.44 10.42 19.89
C PHE A 136 9.75 10.19 21.37
N ARG A 137 10.15 8.97 21.76
CA ARG A 137 10.51 8.66 23.15
C ARG A 137 11.80 9.37 23.55
N PHE A 138 12.81 9.38 22.66
CA PHE A 138 14.16 9.85 22.97
C PHE A 138 14.46 11.26 22.43
N VAL A 139 13.90 11.63 21.28
CA VAL A 139 14.10 12.95 20.66
C VAL A 139 12.92 13.86 20.99
N LYS A 140 13.21 15.02 21.59
CA LYS A 140 12.18 15.92 22.14
C LYS A 140 11.72 17.02 21.17
N SER A 141 12.48 17.26 20.10
CA SER A 141 12.18 18.28 19.11
C SER A 141 11.79 17.64 17.78
N MET A 142 10.77 18.17 17.09
CA MET A 142 10.43 17.64 15.76
C MET A 142 11.54 17.84 14.73
N PRO A 143 12.30 18.96 14.70
CA PRO A 143 13.47 19.06 13.82
C PRO A 143 14.46 17.91 14.04
N GLY A 144 14.73 17.55 15.30
CA GLY A 144 15.57 16.40 15.63
C GLY A 144 14.96 15.09 15.14
N ILE A 145 13.64 14.89 15.28
CA ILE A 145 12.95 13.71 14.75
C ILE A 145 13.09 13.65 13.23
N CYS A 146 12.91 14.77 12.51
CA CYS A 146 13.07 14.81 11.06
C CYS A 146 14.50 14.48 10.62
N VAL A 147 15.51 15.04 11.28
CA VAL A 147 16.92 14.73 11.00
C VAL A 147 17.21 13.25 11.27
N ALA A 148 16.77 12.71 12.40
CA ALA A 148 16.95 11.30 12.72
C ALA A 148 16.25 10.38 11.69
N SER A 149 15.01 10.72 11.29
CA SER A 149 14.28 10.00 10.25
C SER A 149 14.98 10.04 8.91
N LEU A 150 15.59 11.17 8.53
CA LEU A 150 16.38 11.30 7.31
C LEU A 150 17.64 10.43 7.36
N VAL A 151 18.39 10.46 8.47
CA VAL A 151 19.59 9.64 8.66
C VAL A 151 19.25 8.15 8.59
N ILE A 152 18.19 7.72 9.28
CA ILE A 152 17.71 6.33 9.24
C ILE A 152 17.29 5.94 7.82
N GLY A 153 16.52 6.79 7.14
CA GLY A 153 16.10 6.54 5.76
C GLY A 153 17.27 6.40 4.80
N LEU A 154 18.26 7.30 4.88
CA LEU A 154 19.49 7.24 4.11
C LEU A 154 20.27 5.97 4.40
N ALA A 155 20.40 5.56 5.66
CA ALA A 155 21.05 4.30 6.02
C ALA A 155 20.35 3.09 5.41
N GLY A 156 19.01 3.07 5.38
CA GLY A 156 18.23 2.01 4.73
C GLY A 156 18.45 1.95 3.21
N VAL A 157 18.52 3.11 2.55
CA VAL A 157 18.82 3.18 1.11
C VAL A 157 20.26 2.78 0.83
N CYS A 158 21.25 3.30 1.55
CA CYS A 158 22.65 2.88 1.40
C CYS A 158 22.80 1.36 1.60
N TYR A 159 22.16 0.80 2.62
CA TYR A 159 22.16 -0.65 2.83
C TYR A 159 21.58 -1.39 1.61
N SER A 160 20.45 -0.92 1.08
CA SER A 160 19.80 -1.54 -0.07
C SER A 160 20.67 -1.49 -1.33
N GLU A 161 21.36 -0.37 -1.57
CA GLU A 161 22.25 -0.18 -2.72
C GLU A 161 23.53 -1.03 -2.64
N PHE A 162 24.16 -1.09 -1.47
CA PHE A 162 25.45 -1.78 -1.29
C PHE A 162 25.32 -3.26 -0.97
N VAL A 163 24.34 -3.66 -0.15
CA VAL A 163 24.20 -5.05 0.34
C VAL A 163 23.21 -5.85 -0.51
N ARG A 164 22.14 -5.22 -1.02
CA ARG A 164 21.15 -5.83 -1.93
C ARG A 164 20.48 -7.11 -1.43
N VAL A 165 20.52 -7.36 -0.13
CA VAL A 165 19.84 -8.51 0.51
C VAL A 165 18.74 -7.97 1.43
N PRO A 166 17.46 -8.27 1.16
CA PRO A 166 16.39 -7.84 2.06
C PRO A 166 16.56 -8.44 3.46
N ILE A 167 16.52 -7.58 4.47
CA ILE A 167 16.61 -7.98 5.87
C ILE A 167 15.28 -8.66 6.28
N PRO A 168 15.30 -9.68 7.16
CA PRO A 168 14.07 -10.21 7.74
C PRO A 168 13.11 -9.12 8.19
N TRP A 169 11.81 -9.36 7.96
CA TRP A 169 10.73 -8.42 8.24
C TRP A 169 10.80 -7.08 7.51
N ASN A 170 11.63 -6.98 6.46
CA ASN A 170 11.78 -5.78 5.65
C ASN A 170 12.29 -4.57 6.46
N LEU A 171 13.17 -4.82 7.43
CA LEU A 171 13.75 -3.77 8.28
C LEU A 171 14.47 -2.69 7.46
N ASP A 172 15.12 -3.08 6.37
CA ASP A 172 15.73 -2.19 5.38
C ASP A 172 14.72 -1.20 4.78
N ALA A 173 13.56 -1.69 4.32
CA ALA A 173 12.48 -0.82 3.85
C ALA A 173 11.86 -0.01 5.00
N ALA A 174 11.73 -0.59 6.19
CA ALA A 174 11.17 0.08 7.36
C ALA A 174 11.96 1.35 7.70
N CYS A 175 13.28 1.35 7.53
CA CYS A 175 14.12 2.54 7.66
C CYS A 175 13.66 3.68 6.73
N VAL A 176 13.35 3.37 5.46
CA VAL A 176 12.82 4.34 4.51
C VAL A 176 11.39 4.77 4.87
N VAL A 177 10.56 3.87 5.40
CA VAL A 177 9.20 4.18 5.89
C VAL A 177 9.23 5.26 6.98
N VAL A 178 10.21 5.26 7.87
CA VAL A 178 10.35 6.27 8.94
C VAL A 178 10.43 7.69 8.38
N LEU A 179 11.05 7.88 7.21
CA LEU A 179 11.10 9.18 6.53
C LEU A 179 9.69 9.66 6.14
N TYR A 180 8.90 8.80 5.50
CA TYR A 180 7.53 9.11 5.10
C TYR A 180 6.60 9.35 6.31
N LEU A 181 6.81 8.62 7.42
CA LEU A 181 6.10 8.87 8.67
C LEU A 181 6.40 10.27 9.22
N ALA A 182 7.67 10.69 9.22
CA ALA A 182 8.07 12.02 9.66
C ALA A 182 7.47 13.13 8.79
N ILE A 183 7.47 12.94 7.47
CA ILE A 183 6.80 13.84 6.52
C ILE A 183 5.33 13.97 6.87
N GLY A 184 4.61 12.85 7.04
CA GLY A 184 3.20 12.86 7.47
C GLY A 184 2.96 13.64 8.77
N ALA A 185 3.81 13.45 9.77
CA ALA A 185 3.73 14.17 11.03
C ALA A 185 3.95 15.70 10.86
N MET A 186 4.85 16.10 9.97
CA MET A 186 5.06 17.51 9.59
C MET A 186 3.84 18.11 8.90
N LEU A 187 3.21 17.38 7.98
CA LEU A 187 1.98 17.84 7.32
C LEU A 187 0.89 18.21 8.33
N LYS A 188 0.72 17.37 9.37
CA LYS A 188 -0.25 17.63 10.42
C LYS A 188 0.16 18.82 11.30
N ARG A 189 1.43 18.87 11.72
CA ARG A 189 1.91 19.90 12.65
C ARG A 189 1.76 21.31 12.11
N HIS A 190 2.02 21.49 10.81
CA HIS A 190 2.00 22.81 10.16
C HIS A 190 0.67 23.12 9.45
N ASP A 191 -0.34 22.25 9.58
CA ASP A 191 -1.60 22.31 8.81
C ASP A 191 -1.37 22.56 7.31
N ALA A 192 -0.28 21.98 6.77
CA ALA A 192 0.22 22.28 5.43
C ALA A 192 -0.81 21.98 4.33
N ILE A 193 -1.70 21.01 4.59
CA ILE A 193 -2.81 20.68 3.69
C ILE A 193 -3.74 21.88 3.53
N ALA A 194 -4.11 22.55 4.62
CA ALA A 194 -4.99 23.72 4.58
C ALA A 194 -4.36 24.88 3.80
N MET A 195 -3.03 25.07 3.92
CA MET A 195 -2.30 26.06 3.13
C MET A 195 -2.35 25.74 1.63
N LEU A 196 -2.14 24.46 1.27
CA LEU A 196 -2.14 24.00 -0.11
C LEU A 196 -3.54 23.98 -0.74
N GLU A 197 -4.61 23.85 0.06
CA GLU A 197 -5.99 23.87 -0.42
C GLU A 197 -6.43 25.22 -0.99
N ARG A 198 -5.80 26.34 -0.58
CA ARG A 198 -6.15 27.69 -1.07
C ARG A 198 -6.07 27.81 -2.60
N HIS A 199 -5.11 27.12 -3.23
CA HIS A 199 -4.91 27.10 -4.67
C HIS A 199 -4.92 25.66 -5.20
N ARG A 200 -5.89 24.85 -4.74
CA ARG A 200 -5.85 23.39 -4.87
C ARG A 200 -5.51 22.90 -6.27
N TRP A 201 -6.19 23.40 -7.30
CA TRP A 201 -6.10 22.83 -8.65
C TRP A 201 -4.76 23.15 -9.29
N ARG A 202 -4.29 24.40 -9.12
CA ARG A 202 -2.92 24.79 -9.49
C ARG A 202 -1.89 23.89 -8.80
N ASN A 203 -2.04 23.69 -7.49
CA ASN A 203 -1.10 22.88 -6.72
C ASN A 203 -1.15 21.41 -7.10
N VAL A 204 -2.33 20.84 -7.39
CA VAL A 204 -2.48 19.47 -7.92
C VAL A 204 -1.74 19.34 -9.24
N CYS A 205 -1.90 20.27 -10.18
CA CYS A 205 -1.19 20.25 -11.46
C CYS A 205 0.33 20.34 -11.28
N ILE A 206 0.81 21.30 -10.47
CA ILE A 206 2.25 21.47 -10.20
C ILE A 206 2.84 20.21 -9.54
N LEU A 207 2.21 19.70 -8.48
CA LEU A 207 2.71 18.53 -7.76
C LEU A 207 2.69 17.27 -8.63
N THR A 208 1.68 17.12 -9.48
CA THR A 208 1.63 16.01 -10.46
C THR A 208 2.76 16.14 -11.48
N ALA A 209 2.98 17.34 -12.02
CA ALA A 209 4.07 17.59 -12.97
C ALA A 209 5.44 17.32 -12.33
N VAL A 210 5.69 17.80 -11.11
CA VAL A 210 6.92 17.50 -10.36
C VAL A 210 7.09 16.00 -10.14
N SER A 211 6.02 15.29 -9.73
CA SER A 211 6.06 13.85 -9.54
C SER A 211 6.47 13.11 -10.82
N VAL A 212 5.85 13.46 -11.95
CA VAL A 212 6.12 12.81 -13.25
C VAL A 212 7.52 13.15 -13.74
N VAL A 213 7.91 14.43 -13.75
CA VAL A 213 9.23 14.87 -14.22
C VAL A 213 10.35 14.23 -13.40
N CYS A 214 10.27 14.24 -12.07
CA CYS A 214 11.28 13.60 -11.23
C CYS A 214 11.33 12.07 -11.45
N THR A 215 10.18 11.41 -11.69
CA THR A 215 10.14 9.98 -12.00
C THR A 215 10.83 9.69 -13.35
N LEU A 216 10.55 10.49 -14.38
CA LEU A 216 11.13 10.32 -15.71
C LEU A 216 12.64 10.61 -15.71
N ILE A 217 13.10 11.64 -15.00
CA ILE A 217 14.54 11.92 -14.83
C ILE A 217 15.21 10.74 -14.12
N ASN A 218 14.62 10.22 -13.05
CA ASN A 218 15.18 9.09 -12.31
C ASN A 218 15.30 7.84 -13.20
N LEU A 219 14.24 7.54 -13.97
CA LEU A 219 14.25 6.45 -14.95
C LEU A 219 15.32 6.63 -16.02
N ALA A 220 15.48 7.85 -16.56
CA ALA A 220 16.49 8.15 -17.56
C ALA A 220 17.93 8.01 -17.02
N MET A 221 18.15 8.29 -15.73
CA MET A 221 19.46 8.20 -15.09
C MET A 221 19.84 6.79 -14.66
N ASN A 222 18.89 6.00 -14.12
CA ASN A 222 19.19 4.71 -13.50
C ASN A 222 18.68 3.50 -14.29
N GLY A 223 17.83 3.69 -15.29
CA GLY A 223 17.19 2.59 -16.05
C GLY A 223 16.13 1.80 -15.28
N GLU A 224 16.05 1.98 -13.96
CA GLU A 224 15.08 1.31 -13.09
C GLU A 224 14.09 2.28 -12.47
N PRO A 225 12.81 1.89 -12.34
CA PRO A 225 11.82 2.71 -11.65
C PRO A 225 11.98 2.64 -10.13
N TYR A 226 11.34 3.58 -9.43
CA TYR A 226 11.20 3.47 -7.99
C TYR A 226 10.27 2.30 -7.62
N GLU A 227 10.83 1.29 -6.94
CA GLU A 227 10.09 0.14 -6.45
C GLU A 227 10.69 -0.36 -5.13
N MET A 228 10.10 0.06 -4.00
CA MET A 228 10.56 -0.33 -2.66
C MET A 228 10.58 -1.85 -2.43
N PHE A 229 9.67 -2.58 -3.07
CA PHE A 229 9.62 -4.05 -2.95
C PHE A 229 10.89 -4.69 -3.55
N ALA A 230 11.33 -4.19 -4.70
CA ALA A 230 12.56 -4.61 -5.36
C ALA A 230 13.82 -3.94 -4.79
N SER A 231 13.69 -3.13 -3.74
CA SER A 231 14.77 -2.30 -3.17
C SER A 231 15.41 -1.36 -4.19
N GLN A 232 14.63 -0.89 -5.17
CA GLN A 232 15.06 0.04 -6.22
C GLN A 232 14.70 1.46 -5.82
N TYR A 233 15.70 2.25 -5.41
CA TYR A 233 15.52 3.62 -4.92
C TYR A 233 16.00 4.68 -5.90
N GLY A 234 16.83 4.32 -6.89
CA GLY A 234 17.37 5.23 -7.90
C GLY A 234 18.08 6.44 -7.28
N VAL A 235 17.96 7.62 -7.91
CA VAL A 235 18.48 8.87 -7.32
C VAL A 235 17.59 9.26 -6.15
N PHE A 236 17.99 8.88 -4.93
CA PHE A 236 17.15 8.96 -3.74
C PHE A 236 16.49 10.33 -3.48
N PRO A 237 17.17 11.47 -3.60
CA PRO A 237 16.51 12.78 -3.47
C PRO A 237 15.37 12.99 -4.49
N LEU A 238 15.58 12.62 -5.75
CA LEU A 238 14.54 12.71 -6.79
C LEU A 238 13.36 11.80 -6.49
N THR A 239 13.64 10.59 -6.00
CA THR A 239 12.63 9.62 -5.59
C THR A 239 11.76 10.15 -4.46
N ILE A 240 12.35 10.73 -3.40
CA ILE A 240 11.58 11.30 -2.30
C ILE A 240 10.72 12.46 -2.80
N VAL A 241 11.29 13.38 -3.60
CA VAL A 241 10.54 14.52 -4.15
C VAL A 241 9.36 14.02 -4.99
N ALA A 242 9.59 13.06 -5.88
CA ALA A 242 8.56 12.49 -6.73
C ALA A 242 7.45 11.82 -5.89
N ALA A 243 7.82 10.95 -4.95
CA ALA A 243 6.92 10.24 -4.06
C ALA A 243 6.06 11.18 -3.20
N CYS A 244 6.68 12.21 -2.62
CA CYS A 244 5.98 13.21 -1.81
C CYS A 244 5.04 14.06 -2.67
N ALA A 245 5.51 14.54 -3.82
CA ALA A 245 4.72 15.36 -4.72
C ALA A 245 3.47 14.61 -5.21
N GLY A 246 3.63 13.37 -5.69
CA GLY A 246 2.51 12.54 -6.11
C GLY A 246 1.53 12.25 -4.96
N SER A 247 2.04 11.95 -3.76
CA SER A 247 1.21 11.71 -2.57
C SER A 247 0.40 12.95 -2.19
N PHE A 248 1.03 14.13 -2.19
CA PHE A 248 0.34 15.39 -1.86
C PHE A 248 -0.66 15.79 -2.94
N ALA A 249 -0.35 15.56 -4.22
CA ALA A 249 -1.30 15.78 -5.32
C ALA A 249 -2.56 14.93 -5.11
N VAL A 250 -2.42 13.65 -4.77
CA VAL A 250 -3.56 12.76 -4.48
C VAL A 250 -4.35 13.22 -3.26
N ILE A 251 -3.69 13.64 -2.18
CA ILE A 251 -4.38 14.17 -0.98
C ILE A 251 -5.19 15.43 -1.32
N LEU A 252 -4.62 16.37 -2.09
CA LEU A 252 -5.30 17.61 -2.48
C LEU A 252 -6.44 17.39 -3.48
N LEU A 253 -6.25 16.47 -4.43
CA LEU A 253 -7.30 16.03 -5.33
C LEU A 253 -8.46 15.45 -4.52
N SER A 254 -8.15 14.55 -3.59
CA SER A 254 -9.13 13.89 -2.72
C SER A 254 -9.95 14.88 -1.90
N SER A 255 -9.34 15.97 -1.43
CA SER A 255 -10.07 16.98 -0.66
C SER A 255 -11.00 17.86 -1.51
N GLY A 256 -10.90 17.79 -2.85
CA GLY A 256 -11.81 18.44 -3.80
C GLY A 256 -12.97 17.55 -4.28
N LEU A 257 -12.86 16.23 -4.17
CA LEU A 257 -13.88 15.28 -4.66
C LEU A 257 -15.13 15.29 -3.78
N ARG A 258 -16.31 15.16 -4.41
CA ARG A 258 -17.63 15.14 -3.75
C ARG A 258 -18.55 14.12 -4.43
N GLY A 259 -19.69 13.82 -3.79
CA GLY A 259 -20.72 12.91 -4.33
C GLY A 259 -20.31 11.43 -4.35
N LEU A 260 -20.98 10.65 -5.20
CA LEU A 260 -20.87 9.19 -5.25
C LEU A 260 -19.43 8.68 -5.44
N ILE A 261 -18.62 9.39 -6.25
CA ILE A 261 -17.21 9.05 -6.46
C ILE A 261 -16.42 9.17 -5.16
N SER A 262 -16.61 10.27 -4.42
CA SER A 262 -15.98 10.47 -3.11
C SER A 262 -16.43 9.40 -2.11
N ASP A 263 -17.71 9.06 -2.09
CA ASP A 263 -18.23 8.05 -1.16
C ASP A 263 -17.70 6.64 -1.46
N GLY A 264 -17.63 6.26 -2.74
CA GLY A 264 -17.05 5.01 -3.19
C GLY A 264 -15.56 4.91 -2.86
N LEU A 265 -14.77 5.94 -3.18
CA LEU A 265 -13.34 6.00 -2.86
C LEU A 265 -13.09 6.01 -1.35
N SER A 266 -13.92 6.74 -0.58
CA SER A 266 -13.84 6.74 0.88
C SER A 266 -14.14 5.36 1.46
N TRP A 267 -15.16 4.66 0.95
CA TRP A 267 -15.45 3.29 1.33
C TRP A 267 -14.25 2.38 1.03
N LEU A 268 -13.67 2.49 -0.15
CA LEU A 268 -12.51 1.70 -0.53
C LEU A 268 -11.32 1.98 0.39
N GLY A 269 -11.04 3.25 0.68
CA GLY A 269 -10.00 3.70 1.62
C GLY A 269 -10.14 3.16 3.04
N ARG A 270 -11.38 3.04 3.54
CA ARG A 270 -11.67 2.42 4.84
C ARG A 270 -11.46 0.91 4.84
N ASN A 271 -11.53 0.26 3.68
CA ASN A 271 -11.45 -1.21 3.54
C ASN A 271 -10.17 -1.69 2.83
N THR A 272 -9.19 -0.80 2.65
CA THR A 272 -7.88 -1.04 2.01
C THR A 272 -7.18 -2.33 2.44
N MET A 273 -7.32 -2.74 3.70
CA MET A 273 -6.63 -3.92 4.25
C MET A 273 -6.87 -5.20 3.43
N VAL A 274 -8.12 -5.51 3.07
CA VAL A 274 -8.44 -6.74 2.30
C VAL A 274 -7.77 -6.72 0.93
N PHE A 275 -7.85 -5.57 0.26
CA PHE A 275 -7.25 -5.39 -1.05
C PHE A 275 -5.73 -5.55 -0.97
N PHE A 276 -5.06 -4.86 -0.03
CA PHE A 276 -3.61 -4.98 0.16
C PHE A 276 -3.14 -6.42 0.31
N MET A 277 -3.83 -7.18 1.15
CA MET A 277 -3.43 -8.53 1.50
C MET A 277 -3.66 -9.54 0.37
N LEU A 278 -4.76 -9.40 -0.38
CA LEU A 278 -5.28 -10.51 -1.19
C LEU A 278 -5.32 -10.24 -2.70
N HIS A 279 -5.19 -8.99 -3.15
CA HIS A 279 -5.34 -8.65 -4.57
C HIS A 279 -4.39 -9.44 -5.47
N LYS A 280 -3.09 -9.49 -5.13
CA LYS A 280 -2.05 -10.16 -5.93
C LYS A 280 -1.97 -11.67 -5.67
N SER A 281 -2.02 -12.08 -4.40
CA SER A 281 -1.76 -13.49 -4.04
C SER A 281 -2.97 -14.41 -4.21
N ILE A 282 -4.20 -13.87 -4.26
CA ILE A 282 -5.42 -14.67 -4.36
C ILE A 282 -6.30 -14.20 -5.52
N ALA A 283 -6.74 -12.94 -5.49
CA ALA A 283 -7.78 -12.46 -6.42
C ALA A 283 -7.31 -12.44 -7.89
N MET A 284 -6.08 -12.01 -8.15
CA MET A 284 -5.49 -12.02 -9.51
C MET A 284 -5.37 -13.45 -10.07
N PRO A 285 -4.72 -14.42 -9.38
CA PRO A 285 -4.66 -15.81 -9.85
C PRO A 285 -6.04 -16.44 -10.10
N ILE A 286 -7.02 -16.21 -9.22
CA ILE A 286 -8.39 -16.71 -9.41
C ILE A 286 -8.98 -16.14 -10.71
N MET A 287 -8.92 -14.82 -10.89
CA MET A 287 -9.51 -14.18 -12.06
C MET A 287 -8.81 -14.61 -13.36
N ALA A 288 -7.47 -14.65 -13.37
CA ALA A 288 -6.69 -15.07 -14.53
C ALA A 288 -6.99 -16.52 -14.92
N LYS A 289 -7.00 -17.45 -13.96
CA LYS A 289 -7.32 -18.86 -14.23
C LYS A 289 -8.78 -19.07 -14.66
N ALA A 290 -9.73 -18.30 -14.12
CA ALA A 290 -11.12 -18.36 -14.55
C ALA A 290 -11.30 -17.91 -16.01
N LEU A 291 -10.62 -16.85 -16.43
CA LEU A 291 -10.63 -16.41 -17.83
C LEU A 291 -9.97 -17.43 -18.76
N GLN A 292 -8.83 -17.99 -18.35
CA GLN A 292 -8.13 -19.05 -19.11
C GLN A 292 -8.99 -20.31 -19.28
N ALA A 293 -9.64 -20.77 -18.20
CA ALA A 293 -10.49 -21.96 -18.24
C ALA A 293 -11.74 -21.79 -19.13
N THR A 294 -12.16 -20.56 -19.38
CA THR A 294 -13.29 -20.21 -20.26
C THR A 294 -12.83 -19.74 -21.65
N HIS A 295 -11.52 -19.70 -21.91
CA HIS A 295 -10.91 -19.13 -23.11
C HIS A 295 -11.29 -17.65 -23.39
N LEU A 296 -11.83 -16.96 -22.38
CA LEU A 296 -12.22 -15.55 -22.49
C LEU A 296 -11.00 -14.63 -22.50
N ASP A 297 -9.89 -15.06 -21.92
CA ASP A 297 -8.62 -14.33 -21.98
C ASP A 297 -8.17 -14.11 -23.43
N VAL A 298 -8.22 -15.15 -24.27
CA VAL A 298 -7.87 -15.08 -25.70
C VAL A 298 -8.87 -14.21 -26.46
N ALA A 299 -10.17 -14.39 -26.21
CA ALA A 299 -11.22 -13.61 -26.87
C ALA A 299 -11.16 -12.11 -26.54
N ILE A 300 -10.92 -11.76 -25.27
CA ILE A 300 -10.80 -10.36 -24.87
C ILE A 300 -9.54 -9.74 -25.48
N THR A 301 -8.43 -10.49 -25.47
CA THR A 301 -7.16 -10.02 -26.03
C THR A 301 -7.26 -9.80 -27.54
N SER A 302 -8.00 -10.63 -28.28
CA SER A 302 -8.18 -10.44 -29.73
C SER A 302 -9.05 -9.21 -30.06
N ILE A 303 -10.04 -8.88 -29.22
CA ILE A 303 -10.94 -7.74 -29.43
C ILE A 303 -10.31 -6.41 -28.99
N SER A 304 -9.61 -6.42 -27.85
CA SER A 304 -9.25 -5.20 -27.12
C SER A 304 -7.79 -5.15 -26.66
N GLY A 305 -6.98 -6.13 -27.06
CA GLY A 305 -5.59 -6.25 -26.67
C GLY A 305 -5.39 -6.53 -25.18
N ASN A 306 -4.13 -6.53 -24.78
CA ASN A 306 -3.70 -6.77 -23.39
C ASN A 306 -4.29 -5.73 -22.41
N ILE A 307 -4.48 -4.49 -22.84
CA ILE A 307 -5.06 -3.43 -22.01
C ILE A 307 -6.50 -3.77 -21.64
N GLY A 308 -7.29 -4.26 -22.61
CA GLY A 308 -8.65 -4.71 -22.34
C GLY A 308 -8.70 -5.93 -21.40
N LEU A 309 -7.79 -6.90 -21.59
CA LEU A 309 -7.63 -8.02 -20.68
C LEU A 309 -7.31 -7.56 -19.25
N ALA A 310 -6.33 -6.66 -19.10
CA ALA A 310 -5.97 -6.09 -17.82
C ALA A 310 -7.13 -5.34 -17.15
N PHE A 311 -7.94 -4.61 -17.92
CA PHE A 311 -9.12 -3.95 -17.38
C PHE A 311 -10.16 -4.95 -16.83
N VAL A 312 -10.44 -6.02 -17.57
CA VAL A 312 -11.36 -7.08 -17.11
C VAL A 312 -10.83 -7.78 -15.87
N ILE A 313 -9.53 -8.11 -15.84
CA ILE A 313 -8.89 -8.71 -14.66
C ILE A 313 -8.98 -7.76 -13.46
N PHE A 314 -8.73 -6.46 -13.65
CA PHE A 314 -8.86 -5.46 -12.60
C PHE A 314 -10.28 -5.43 -12.00
N LEU A 315 -11.32 -5.41 -12.83
CA LEU A 315 -12.71 -5.45 -12.36
C LEU A 315 -13.00 -6.73 -11.56
N GLY A 316 -12.57 -7.89 -12.09
CA GLY A 316 -12.71 -9.18 -11.41
C GLY A 316 -12.00 -9.21 -10.05
N VAL A 317 -10.77 -8.70 -9.99
CA VAL A 317 -10.00 -8.59 -8.74
C VAL A 317 -10.73 -7.74 -7.70
N MET A 318 -11.30 -6.61 -8.12
CA MET A 318 -12.07 -5.75 -7.23
C MET A 318 -13.34 -6.44 -6.72
N ILE A 319 -14.07 -7.16 -7.58
CA ILE A 319 -15.26 -7.93 -7.21
C ILE A 319 -14.89 -9.03 -6.22
N ILE A 320 -13.85 -9.82 -6.50
CA ILE A 320 -13.39 -10.91 -5.62
C ILE A 320 -12.97 -10.36 -4.26
N CYS A 321 -12.20 -9.27 -4.21
CA CYS A 321 -11.80 -8.65 -2.94
C CYS A 321 -13.02 -8.12 -2.15
N CYS A 322 -14.00 -7.53 -2.83
CA CYS A 322 -15.27 -7.11 -2.21
C CYS A 322 -16.07 -8.30 -1.65
N ALA A 323 -16.13 -9.41 -2.39
CA ALA A 323 -16.80 -10.64 -1.97
C ALA A 323 -16.11 -11.27 -0.75
N ILE A 324 -14.77 -11.42 -0.78
CA ILE A 324 -14.00 -11.92 0.38
C ILE A 324 -14.22 -11.04 1.60
N ARG A 325 -14.16 -9.72 1.43
CA ARG A 325 -14.46 -8.77 2.50
C ARG A 325 -15.87 -9.02 3.06
N TRP A 326 -16.88 -9.12 2.20
CA TRP A 326 -18.25 -9.36 2.63
C TRP A 326 -18.37 -10.65 3.44
N CYS A 327 -17.78 -11.76 2.97
CA CYS A 327 -17.74 -13.02 3.70
C CYS A 327 -17.12 -12.85 5.09
N ILE A 328 -15.94 -12.23 5.22
CA ILE A 328 -15.26 -12.00 6.51
C ILE A 328 -16.19 -11.28 7.50
N PHE A 329 -16.96 -10.29 7.04
CA PHE A 329 -17.90 -9.56 7.91
C PHE A 329 -19.18 -10.35 8.19
N ALA A 330 -19.67 -11.15 7.23
CA ALA A 330 -20.84 -12.00 7.42
C ALA A 330 -20.61 -13.06 8.51
N VAL A 331 -19.37 -13.57 8.64
CA VAL A 331 -19.01 -14.53 9.70
C VAL A 331 -18.39 -13.85 10.95
N HIS A 332 -18.60 -12.54 11.13
CA HIS A 332 -18.11 -11.76 12.29
C HIS A 332 -16.58 -11.76 12.53
N LEU A 333 -15.78 -12.07 11.51
CA LEU A 333 -14.31 -12.10 11.58
C LEU A 333 -13.65 -10.73 11.27
N GLY A 334 -14.40 -9.62 11.37
CA GLY A 334 -13.90 -8.28 11.06
C GLY A 334 -12.69 -7.81 11.89
N VAL A 335 -12.49 -8.41 13.08
CA VAL A 335 -11.31 -8.17 13.93
C VAL A 335 -10.01 -8.61 13.25
N LEU A 336 -10.08 -9.64 12.38
CA LEU A 336 -8.92 -10.11 11.59
C LEU A 336 -8.43 -9.08 10.58
N LEU A 337 -9.23 -8.03 10.30
CA LEU A 337 -8.84 -6.89 9.46
C LEU A 337 -8.35 -5.69 10.29
N GLY A 338 -8.06 -5.89 11.58
CA GLY A 338 -7.53 -4.87 12.48
C GLY A 338 -8.55 -3.85 12.99
N ARG A 339 -9.86 -4.14 12.86
CA ARG A 339 -10.93 -3.27 13.38
C ARG A 339 -11.35 -3.68 14.79
N THR A 340 -11.31 -2.76 15.75
CA THR A 340 -11.63 -3.03 17.16
C THR A 340 -13.04 -2.64 17.60
N ASN A 341 -13.77 -1.81 16.85
CA ASN A 341 -15.11 -1.35 17.24
C ASN A 341 -16.12 -1.69 16.14
N TRP A 342 -16.82 -2.81 16.29
CA TRP A 342 -17.89 -3.25 15.37
C TRP A 342 -19.24 -3.41 16.06
N VAL A 343 -19.50 -2.68 17.15
CA VAL A 343 -20.88 -2.50 17.61
C VAL A 343 -21.63 -1.80 16.48
N GLN A 344 -22.59 -2.52 15.92
CA GLN A 344 -23.41 -2.18 14.77
C GLN A 344 -23.91 -0.73 14.84
N LYS A 345 -23.28 0.18 14.09
CA LYS A 345 -24.04 1.32 13.56
C LYS A 345 -24.74 0.79 12.32
N LYS A 346 -26.00 0.36 12.47
CA LYS A 346 -26.90 0.11 11.34
C LYS A 346 -26.76 1.28 10.36
N PRO A 347 -26.66 1.03 9.04
CA PRO A 347 -26.72 2.11 8.08
C PRO A 347 -28.08 2.81 8.27
N VAL A 348 -28.05 4.04 8.76
CA VAL A 348 -29.21 4.93 8.65
C VAL A 348 -29.26 5.30 7.17
N PHE A 349 -29.89 4.44 6.37
CA PHE A 349 -30.48 4.90 5.12
C PHE A 349 -31.57 5.89 5.55
N ARG A 350 -31.23 7.19 5.50
CA ARG A 350 -32.28 8.21 5.40
C ARG A 350 -32.83 8.04 3.98
N VAL A 351 -33.99 7.40 3.91
CA VAL A 351 -34.88 7.43 2.74
C VAL A 351 -35.25 8.87 2.46
#